data_AF-A0A950FLH6-F1
#
_entry.id   AF-A0A950FLH6-F1
#
_cell.length_a   1.000
_cell.length_b   1.000
_cell.length_c   1.000
_cell.angle_alpha   90.00
_cell.angle_beta   90.00
_cell.angle_gamma   90.00
#
_symmetry.space_group_name_H-M   'P 1'
#
loop_
_entity.id
_entity.type
_entity.pdbx_description
1 polymer ?
#
loop_
_entity_poly.entity_id
_entity_poly.type
_entity_poly.pdbx_seq_one_letter_code
_entity_poly.pdbx_strand_id
1 'polypeptide(L)'
;MEQLVWTISAVFSTEMFAAATLIGTMDGVNTVFTISPAPQRGVMVFLNGALLTPGAQPNGQYTWSGAQLTFQPQAVPQTDMAIAVFTW
;
A
#
# COMPACT_ATOMS: atom_id res chain seq x y z
N MET A 1 -41.34 -15.17 32.47
CA MET A 1 -40.03 -14.49 32.59
C MET A 1 -39.43 -14.54 31.20
N GLU A 2 -39.61 -13.47 30.42
CA GLU A 2 -39.21 -13.43 29.01
C GLU A 2 -37.76 -12.97 28.91
N GLN A 3 -36.92 -13.70 28.19
CA GLN A 3 -35.53 -13.29 27.96
C GLN A 3 -35.44 -12.46 26.69
N LEU A 4 -34.91 -11.24 26.83
CA LEU A 4 -34.55 -10.36 25.72
C LEU A 4 -33.21 -10.82 25.14
N VAL A 5 -33.25 -11.42 23.95
CA VAL A 5 -32.05 -11.76 23.18
C VAL A 5 -31.59 -10.52 22.42
N TRP A 6 -30.45 -9.94 22.81
CA TRP A 6 -29.76 -8.93 22.02
C TRP A 6 -28.83 -9.60 21.03
N THR A 7 -29.17 -9.60 19.75
CA THR A 7 -28.22 -10.00 18.71
C THR A 7 -27.25 -8.85 18.46
N ILE A 8 -26.01 -9.00 18.91
CA ILE A 8 -24.90 -8.16 18.43
C ILE A 8 -24.59 -8.59 17.00
N SER A 9 -24.83 -7.69 16.05
CA SER A 9 -24.34 -7.81 14.67
C SER A 9 -22.93 -7.25 14.63
N ALA A 10 -21.92 -8.10 14.77
CA ALA A 10 -20.55 -7.71 14.48
C ALA A 10 -20.28 -7.98 12.99
N VAL A 11 -20.13 -6.91 12.19
CA VAL A 11 -19.64 -7.03 10.81
C VAL A 11 -18.13 -6.99 10.88
N PHE A 12 -17.49 -8.16 10.83
CA PHE A 12 -16.05 -8.25 10.63
C PHE A 12 -15.77 -8.11 9.13
N SER A 13 -15.23 -6.96 8.69
CA SER A 13 -14.67 -6.86 7.35
C SER A 13 -13.29 -7.53 7.37
N THR A 14 -13.15 -8.67 6.70
CA THR A 14 -11.82 -9.15 6.33
C THR A 14 -11.42 -8.34 5.11
N GLU A 15 -10.68 -7.24 5.29
CA GLU A 15 -10.04 -6.59 4.15
C GLU A 15 -9.03 -7.58 3.57
N MET A 16 -9.35 -8.14 2.40
CA MET A 16 -8.45 -9.06 1.70
C MET A 16 -7.39 -8.21 1.02
N PHE A 17 -6.15 -8.26 1.50
CA PHE A 17 -5.03 -7.65 0.81
C PHE A 17 -4.79 -8.38 -0.51
N ALA A 18 -4.90 -7.67 -1.63
CA ALA A 18 -4.55 -8.19 -2.95
C ALA A 18 -3.13 -7.77 -3.29
N ALA A 19 -2.30 -8.71 -3.76
CA ALA A 19 -1.02 -8.35 -4.36
C ALA A 19 -1.26 -7.54 -5.63
N ALA A 20 -0.54 -6.44 -5.78
CA ALA A 20 -0.60 -5.57 -6.96
C ALA A 20 0.75 -5.54 -7.69
N THR A 21 0.68 -5.35 -9.00
CA THR A 21 1.86 -5.18 -9.84
C THR A 21 2.26 -3.71 -9.85
N LEU A 22 3.54 -3.43 -9.67
CA LEU A 22 4.10 -2.09 -9.81
C LEU A 22 4.80 -1.95 -11.16
N ILE A 23 4.41 -0.95 -11.94
CA ILE A 23 4.92 -0.69 -13.29
C ILE A 23 5.77 0.59 -13.24
N GLY A 24 7.03 0.47 -13.64
CA GLY A 24 8.00 1.56 -13.72
C GLY A 24 9.42 1.02 -13.68
N THR A 25 10.39 1.85 -14.04
CA THR A 25 11.81 1.47 -14.01
C THR A 25 12.34 1.66 -12.58
N MET A 26 13.08 0.67 -12.07
CA MET A 26 13.83 0.77 -10.81
C MET A 26 15.29 1.11 -11.13
N ASP A 27 15.62 2.40 -11.15
CA ASP A 27 16.95 2.93 -11.52
C ASP A 27 17.57 3.83 -10.43
N GLY A 28 16.90 3.98 -9.28
CA GLY A 28 17.31 4.90 -8.22
C GLY A 28 17.00 6.38 -8.50
N VAL A 29 16.35 6.70 -9.62
CA VAL A 29 16.00 8.07 -10.03
C VAL A 29 14.50 8.23 -10.25
N ASN A 30 13.85 7.25 -10.88
CA ASN A 30 12.42 7.24 -11.12
C ASN A 30 11.66 7.14 -9.79
N THR A 31 10.93 8.20 -9.45
CA THR A 31 10.14 8.28 -8.22
C THR A 31 8.69 7.85 -8.43
N VAL A 32 8.20 7.82 -9.67
CA VAL A 32 6.78 7.63 -9.98
C VAL A 32 6.55 6.27 -10.64
N PHE A 33 5.61 5.52 -10.09
CA PHE A 33 5.24 4.19 -10.54
C PHE A 33 3.72 4.08 -10.67
N THR A 34 3.26 3.12 -11.48
CA THR A 34 1.83 2.82 -11.63
C THR A 34 1.50 1.49 -10.96
N ILE A 35 0.53 1.48 -10.06
CA ILE A 35 -0.03 0.30 -9.40
C ILE A 35 -1.14 -0.27 -10.29
N SER A 36 -1.07 -1.57 -10.58
CA SER A 36 -2.11 -2.30 -11.31
C SER A 36 -2.49 -3.60 -10.58
N PRO A 37 -3.79 -3.81 -10.24
CA PRO A 37 -4.90 -2.88 -10.44
C PRO A 37 -4.79 -1.62 -9.56
N ALA A 38 -5.51 -0.57 -9.93
CA ALA A 38 -5.51 0.66 -9.14
C ALA A 38 -6.16 0.42 -7.75
N PRO A 39 -5.52 0.87 -6.66
CA PRO A 39 -6.03 0.70 -5.30
C PRO A 39 -7.31 1.51 -5.08
N GLN A 40 -8.24 0.97 -4.28
CA GLN A 40 -9.50 1.66 -3.96
C GLN A 40 -9.42 2.42 -2.63
N ARG A 41 -8.79 1.83 -1.62
CA ARG A 41 -8.82 2.36 -0.25
C ARG A 41 -7.43 2.47 0.37
N GLY A 42 -6.54 1.53 0.07
CA GLY A 42 -5.21 1.54 0.67
C GLY A 42 -4.12 0.89 -0.17
N VAL A 43 -2.89 1.27 0.18
CA VAL A 43 -1.65 0.75 -0.41
C VAL A 43 -0.66 0.50 0.71
N MET A 44 -0.08 -0.69 0.71
CA MET A 44 1.02 -1.10 1.57
C MET A 44 2.21 -1.48 0.69
N VAL A 45 3.36 -0.87 0.94
CA VAL A 45 4.58 -1.07 0.13
C VAL A 45 5.69 -1.63 0.99
N PHE A 46 6.35 -2.68 0.50
CA PHE A 46 7.58 -3.21 1.06
C PHE A 46 8.72 -3.00 0.07
N LEU A 47 9.85 -2.47 0.55
CA LEU A 47 11.08 -2.35 -0.21
C LEU A 47 12.15 -3.20 0.47
N ASN A 48 12.66 -4.20 -0.25
CA ASN A 48 13.60 -5.20 0.27
C ASN A 48 13.11 -5.87 1.58
N GLY A 49 11.80 -6.13 1.67
CA GLY A 49 11.15 -6.72 2.84
C GLY A 49 10.85 -5.74 3.99
N ALA A 50 11.33 -4.49 3.93
CA ALA A 50 11.01 -3.47 4.93
C ALA A 50 9.69 -2.77 4.58
N LEU A 51 8.76 -2.71 5.54
CA LEU A 51 7.53 -1.95 5.41
C LEU A 51 7.86 -0.46 5.34
N LEU A 52 7.33 0.23 4.33
CA LEU A 52 7.49 1.67 4.18
C LEU A 52 6.36 2.43 4.91
N THR A 53 6.70 3.61 5.40
CA THR A 53 5.75 4.52 6.03
C THR A 53 5.01 5.33 4.96
N PRO A 54 3.67 5.25 4.86
CA PRO A 54 2.92 6.10 3.96
C PRO A 54 2.95 7.58 4.42
N GLY A 55 2.91 8.51 3.47
CA GLY A 55 2.79 9.94 3.71
C GLY A 55 3.83 10.78 2.99
N ALA A 56 3.69 12.10 3.12
CA ALA A 56 4.70 13.05 2.67
C ALA A 56 5.87 13.13 3.67
N GLN A 57 6.96 13.73 3.22
CA GLN A 57 8.09 14.08 4.09
C GLN A 57 7.65 14.91 5.32
N PRO A 58 8.40 14.88 6.44
CA PRO A 58 9.73 14.27 6.58
C PRO A 58 9.75 12.77 6.86
N ASN A 59 8.64 12.21 7.36
CA ASN A 59 8.61 10.84 7.89
C ASN A 59 8.00 9.83 6.91
N GLY A 60 7.21 10.29 5.95
CA GLY A 60 6.64 9.43 4.92
C GLY A 60 7.66 9.10 3.83
N GLN A 61 7.58 7.88 3.33
CA GLN A 61 8.47 7.29 2.32
C GLN A 61 7.79 7.14 0.96
N TYR A 62 6.46 7.15 0.92
CA TYR A 62 5.70 7.18 -0.32
C TYR A 62 4.33 7.84 -0.14
N THR A 63 3.81 8.39 -1.22
CA THR A 63 2.41 8.81 -1.34
C THR A 63 1.76 8.06 -2.50
N TRP A 64 0.43 7.90 -2.47
CA TRP A 64 -0.31 7.37 -3.62
C TRP A 64 -1.54 8.22 -3.91
N SER A 65 -1.95 8.24 -5.19
CA SER A 65 -3.18 8.88 -5.63
C SER A 65 -3.70 8.17 -6.88
N GLY A 66 -4.93 7.64 -6.82
CA GLY A 66 -5.44 6.73 -7.84
C GLY A 66 -4.48 5.55 -8.03
N ALA A 67 -4.00 5.35 -9.26
CA ALA A 67 -3.03 4.32 -9.60
C ALA A 67 -1.56 4.75 -9.45
N GLN A 68 -1.26 6.03 -9.17
CA GLN A 68 0.12 6.48 -9.06
C GLN A 68 0.66 6.30 -7.65
N LEU A 69 1.86 5.70 -7.57
CA LEU A 69 2.70 5.62 -6.38
C LEU A 69 3.92 6.52 -6.58
N THR A 70 4.17 7.43 -5.65
CA THR A 70 5.33 8.32 -5.67
C THR A 70 6.20 8.06 -4.46
N PHE A 71 7.41 7.57 -4.68
CA PHE A 71 8.42 7.42 -3.64
C PHE A 71 9.06 8.77 -3.31
N GLN A 72 9.32 8.98 -2.02
CA GLN A 72 10.11 10.10 -1.54
C GLN A 72 11.61 9.81 -1.74
N PRO A 73 12.49 10.83 -1.81
CA PRO A 73 13.91 10.67 -2.19
C PRO A 73 14.67 9.59 -1.40
N GLN A 74 14.37 9.42 -0.11
CA GLN A 74 15.02 8.44 0.76
C GLN A 74 14.57 6.99 0.54
N ALA A 75 13.55 6.74 -0.28
CA ALA A 75 12.95 5.43 -0.51
C ALA A 75 12.83 5.07 -1.99
N VAL A 76 13.54 5.79 -2.87
CA VAL A 76 13.52 5.50 -4.31
C VAL A 76 14.16 4.13 -4.58
N PRO A 77 13.44 3.19 -5.22
CA PRO A 77 13.95 1.86 -5.46
C PRO A 77 15.11 1.83 -6.46
N GLN A 78 16.13 1.03 -6.15
CA GLN A 78 17.27 0.76 -7.04
C GLN A 78 17.10 -0.58 -7.77
N THR A 79 17.87 -0.80 -8.83
CA THR A 79 17.74 -1.96 -9.74
C THR A 79 17.84 -3.34 -9.06
N ASP A 80 18.63 -3.45 -7.98
CA ASP A 80 18.84 -4.72 -7.27
C ASP A 80 17.88 -4.94 -6.07
N MET A 81 16.85 -4.09 -5.93
CA MET A 81 15.89 -4.18 -4.84
C MET A 81 14.63 -4.94 -5.26
N ALA A 82 14.01 -5.62 -4.28
CA ALA A 82 12.69 -6.20 -4.44
C ALA A 82 11.60 -5.24 -3.93
N ILE A 83 10.51 -5.08 -4.68
CA ILE A 83 9.32 -4.33 -4.25
C ILE A 83 8.13 -5.27 -4.21
N ALA A 84 7.37 -5.21 -3.11
CA ALA A 84 6.04 -5.81 -3.03
C ALA A 84 5.00 -4.73 -2.70
N VAL A 85 3.86 -4.78 -3.38
CA VAL A 85 2.73 -3.87 -3.17
C VAL A 85 1.48 -4.67 -2.89
N PHE A 86 0.75 -4.29 -1.84
CA PHE A 86 -0.53 -4.85 -1.48
C PHE A 86 -1.58 -3.75 -1.40
N THR A 87 -2.78 -4.03 -1.90
CA THR A 87 -3.88 -3.06 -2.02
C THR A 87 -5.18 -3.64 -1.50
N TRP A 88 -6.10 -2.75 -1.09
CA TRP A 88 -7.47 -3.07 -0.69
C TRP A 88 -8.42 -1.90 -0.98
#